data_AF-A0A0D8IAT5-F1
#
_entry.id   AF-A0A0D8IAT5-F1
#
_cell.length_a   1.000
_cell.length_b   1.000
_cell.length_c   1.000
_cell.angle_alpha   90.00
_cell.angle_beta   90.00
_cell.angle_gamma   90.00
#
_symmetry.space_group_name_H-M   'P 1'
#
loop_
_entity.id
_entity.type
_entity.pdbx_description
1 polymer ?
#
loop_
_entity_poly.entity_id
_entity_poly.type
_entity_poly.pdbx_seq_one_letter_code
_entity_poly.pdbx_strand_id
1 'polypeptide(L)'
;MNKFIALTKIQVKDFLSKYVQHLNVKNKWFKIIILILPALLIFPALQLVNRMYDIFYSIGFSELTITYMYIGNVMMMFFAGIPLIISTFFYAKDLRFLATLPVRSDIIVFSKLTTVYLYLLAIGCFFFGTSVIVYSTKGGLQLVSLVTGLIALLLSPLLPMILSALIVIPLMSLIGGGNKRNMMVMVGNLLLLAAIIYLQMALTRIEMDPEALSSLLLQEDGLLRLLGRSFPPSIWLTKMVQGSLANGGFFILVNLVFIFILKLVSSLLYTKGLMAFNQEGGGLVEKGKIYYKVRSKRVQMIKRHIGVIFSNPVFFLNTVLTMFIPVLMFVIMSFTGEVTSELFNSPMLAPYLIYIYTAVITAPAIVGSLSATVISREGKAFWETKVLPISTGDNIKYRIYAMLILSLVGSITLAIIGAIYLPVTYTMLLIAAAFCISATLFFSTIDIIINIQRPMLNWTSPTAAVKNNFNVIFSLLIKIVVGGVLYLLYLIIPDLGASVMILGSSVLFLILYVVASYFLFGRYKERFDSIEL
;
A
#
# COMPACT_ATOMS: atom_id res chain seq x y z
N MET A 1 -25.09 10.76 30.78
CA MET A 1 -23.81 10.36 30.14
C MET A 1 -23.40 11.43 29.14
N ASN A 2 -22.13 11.85 29.17
CA ASN A 2 -21.62 12.86 28.23
C ASN A 2 -21.74 12.29 26.80
N LYS A 3 -22.55 12.92 25.93
CA LYS A 3 -22.89 12.40 24.59
C LYS A 3 -21.65 11.98 23.78
N PHE A 4 -20.55 12.73 23.95
CA PHE A 4 -19.24 12.44 23.39
C PHE A 4 -18.67 11.08 23.82
N ILE A 5 -18.60 10.79 25.12
CA ILE A 5 -18.02 9.54 25.65
C ILE A 5 -18.81 8.32 25.16
N ALA A 6 -20.14 8.44 25.11
CA ALA A 6 -21.01 7.37 24.62
C ALA A 6 -20.75 7.07 23.14
N LEU A 7 -20.67 8.10 22.28
CA LEU A 7 -20.39 7.99 20.86
C LEU A 7 -18.99 7.41 20.59
N THR A 8 -17.97 7.90 21.29
CA THR A 8 -16.61 7.39 21.18
C THR A 8 -16.53 5.92 21.54
N LYS A 9 -17.19 5.48 22.63
CA LYS A 9 -17.21 4.07 23.02
C LYS A 9 -17.87 3.18 21.97
N ILE A 10 -18.97 3.64 21.36
CA ILE A 10 -19.66 2.91 20.29
C ILE A 10 -18.75 2.79 19.06
N GLN A 11 -18.12 3.88 18.63
CA GLN A 11 -17.29 3.87 17.43
C GLN A 11 -16.00 3.05 17.60
N VAL A 12 -15.34 3.13 18.77
CA VAL A 12 -14.19 2.27 19.09
C VAL A 12 -14.59 0.80 19.06
N LYS A 13 -15.75 0.45 19.63
CA LYS A 13 -16.25 -0.94 19.63
C LYS A 13 -16.61 -1.42 18.23
N ASP A 14 -17.30 -0.60 17.42
CA ASP A 14 -17.62 -0.92 16.03
C ASP A 14 -16.36 -1.14 15.20
N PHE A 15 -15.40 -0.22 15.30
CA PHE A 15 -14.12 -0.32 14.60
C PHE A 15 -13.34 -1.59 15.00
N LEU A 16 -13.15 -1.86 16.30
CA LEU A 16 -12.47 -3.08 16.77
C LEU A 16 -13.21 -4.35 16.37
N SER A 17 -14.55 -4.35 16.44
CA SER A 17 -15.37 -5.51 16.08
C SER A 17 -15.20 -5.89 14.61
N LYS A 18 -15.06 -4.91 13.70
CA LYS A 18 -14.78 -5.17 12.28
C LYS A 18 -13.49 -5.97 12.10
N TYR A 19 -12.40 -5.61 12.77
CA TYR A 19 -11.14 -6.35 12.67
C TYR A 19 -11.21 -7.73 13.31
N VAL A 20 -11.85 -7.86 14.48
CA VAL A 20 -12.03 -9.16 15.17
C VAL A 20 -12.92 -10.12 14.36
N GLN A 21 -13.97 -9.60 13.71
CA GLN A 21 -14.90 -10.39 12.90
C GLN A 21 -14.24 -10.85 11.59
N HIS A 22 -13.35 -10.04 11.00
CA HIS A 22 -12.54 -10.46 9.84
C HIS A 22 -11.55 -11.58 10.18
N LEU A 23 -11.11 -11.68 11.42
CA LEU A 23 -10.15 -12.70 11.87
C LEU A 23 -10.81 -14.07 12.17
N ASN A 24 -12.14 -14.19 12.05
CA ASN A 24 -12.93 -15.43 12.22
C ASN A 24 -12.43 -16.34 13.37
N VAL A 25 -12.15 -15.73 14.53
CA VAL A 25 -11.38 -16.33 15.63
C VAL A 25 -12.25 -17.28 16.46
N LYS A 26 -12.64 -18.42 15.89
CA LYS A 26 -13.19 -19.55 16.67
C LYS A 26 -12.10 -20.39 17.35
N ASN A 27 -10.85 -20.30 16.90
CA ASN A 27 -9.76 -21.17 17.36
C ASN A 27 -8.88 -20.51 18.44
N LYS A 28 -8.63 -21.19 19.58
CA LYS A 28 -7.90 -20.62 20.74
C LYS A 28 -6.46 -20.20 20.40
N TRP A 29 -5.80 -20.90 19.48
CA TRP A 29 -4.43 -20.60 19.03
C TRP A 29 -4.30 -19.24 18.31
N PHE A 30 -5.32 -18.82 17.56
CA PHE A 30 -5.30 -17.53 16.88
C PHE A 30 -5.39 -16.35 17.87
N LYS A 31 -6.04 -16.52 19.03
CA LYS A 31 -6.04 -15.49 20.09
C LYS A 31 -4.65 -15.29 20.70
N ILE A 32 -3.88 -16.38 20.84
CA ILE A 32 -2.50 -16.33 21.32
C ILE A 32 -1.60 -15.64 20.29
N ILE A 33 -1.76 -15.95 18.99
CA ILE A 33 -1.01 -15.29 17.91
C ILE A 33 -1.30 -13.79 17.84
N ILE A 34 -2.57 -13.37 18.00
CA ILE A 34 -2.95 -11.95 18.04
C ILE A 34 -2.31 -11.22 19.24
N LEU A 35 -2.10 -11.91 20.37
CA LEU A 35 -1.43 -11.35 21.55
C LEU A 35 0.10 -11.28 21.37
N ILE A 36 0.69 -12.23 20.64
CA ILE A 36 2.14 -12.30 20.38
C ILE A 36 2.56 -11.33 19.25
N LEU A 37 1.69 -11.04 18.28
CA LEU A 37 2.01 -10.22 17.11
C LEU A 37 2.53 -8.80 17.47
N PRO A 38 1.93 -8.05 18.42
CA PRO A 38 2.47 -6.76 18.85
C PRO A 38 3.84 -6.91 19.53
N ALA A 39 4.04 -7.94 20.35
CA ALA A 39 5.34 -8.24 20.97
C ALA A 39 6.43 -8.53 19.92
N LEU A 40 6.09 -9.27 18.86
CA LEU A 40 7.00 -9.55 17.74
C LEU A 40 7.39 -8.28 16.98
N LEU A 41 6.49 -7.29 16.89
CA LEU A 41 6.75 -6.00 16.22
C LEU A 41 7.55 -5.02 17.09
N ILE A 42 7.45 -5.12 18.42
CA ILE A 42 8.23 -4.28 19.35
C ILE A 42 9.72 -4.65 19.31
N PHE A 43 10.06 -5.92 19.12
CA PHE A 43 11.45 -6.39 19.09
C PHE A 43 12.33 -5.72 18.00
N PRO A 44 11.96 -5.71 16.70
CA PRO A 44 12.74 -5.02 15.67
C PRO A 44 12.76 -3.50 15.88
N ALA A 45 11.69 -2.92 16.42
CA ALA A 45 11.66 -1.50 16.76
C ALA A 45 12.68 -1.16 17.85
N LEU A 46 12.77 -1.97 18.91
CA LEU A 46 13.80 -1.84 19.96
C LEU A 46 15.22 -1.99 19.38
N GLN A 47 15.44 -2.96 18.48
CA GLN A 47 16.76 -3.12 17.84
C GLN A 47 17.15 -1.88 17.02
N LEU A 48 16.22 -1.36 16.23
CA LEU A 48 16.43 -0.16 15.42
C LEU A 48 16.76 1.05 16.29
N VAL A 49 15.95 1.28 17.33
CA VAL A 49 16.13 2.40 18.28
C VAL A 49 17.47 2.28 19.02
N ASN A 50 17.83 1.09 19.48
CA ASN A 50 19.11 0.89 20.17
C ASN A 50 20.29 1.21 19.25
N ARG A 51 20.28 0.72 18.01
CA ARG A 51 21.34 1.04 17.03
C ARG A 51 21.44 2.54 16.77
N MET A 52 20.31 3.21 16.59
CA MET A 52 20.28 4.66 16.36
C MET A 52 20.81 5.42 17.58
N TYR A 53 20.42 5.02 18.79
CA TYR A 53 20.95 5.59 20.03
C TYR A 53 22.47 5.44 20.12
N ASP A 54 23.00 4.24 19.84
CA ASP A 54 24.44 3.97 19.93
C ASP A 54 25.23 4.79 18.91
N ILE A 55 24.70 4.98 17.68
CA ILE A 55 25.29 5.86 16.67
C ILE A 55 25.31 7.31 17.16
N PHE A 56 24.18 7.85 17.64
CA PHE A 56 24.11 9.24 18.08
C PHE A 56 24.90 9.49 19.37
N TYR A 57 24.98 8.51 20.25
CA TYR A 57 25.84 8.55 21.44
C TYR A 57 27.31 8.62 21.05
N SER A 58 27.76 7.85 20.05
CA SER A 58 29.14 7.89 19.57
C SER A 58 29.55 9.25 18.96
N ILE A 59 28.58 10.03 18.48
CA ILE A 59 28.79 11.37 17.92
C ILE A 59 28.60 12.47 19.00
N GLY A 60 28.22 12.09 20.23
CA GLY A 60 28.04 12.99 21.37
C GLY A 60 26.67 13.68 21.47
N PHE A 61 25.72 13.36 20.58
CA PHE A 61 24.39 14.00 20.52
C PHE A 61 23.26 12.98 20.71
N SER A 62 23.19 12.36 21.89
CA SER A 62 22.21 11.31 22.20
C SER A 62 20.73 11.71 21.99
N GLU A 63 20.43 13.01 22.10
CA GLU A 63 19.09 13.60 22.02
C GLU A 63 18.53 13.60 20.60
N LEU A 64 19.39 13.51 19.59
CA LEU A 64 18.97 13.34 18.20
C LEU A 64 18.18 12.07 17.98
N THR A 65 18.37 11.05 18.82
CA THR A 65 17.58 9.81 18.79
C THR A 65 16.08 10.10 18.92
N ILE A 66 15.71 11.00 19.84
CA ILE A 66 14.30 11.38 20.05
C ILE A 66 13.79 12.21 18.89
N THR A 67 14.57 13.19 18.43
CA THR A 67 14.22 14.05 17.28
C THR A 67 13.94 13.22 16.03
N TYR A 68 14.86 12.32 15.70
CA TYR A 68 14.81 11.51 14.48
C TYR A 68 13.65 10.51 14.53
N MET A 69 13.49 9.82 15.66
CA MET A 69 12.38 8.87 15.86
C MET A 69 11.03 9.57 15.88
N TYR A 70 10.94 10.78 16.45
CA TYR A 70 9.71 11.56 16.43
C TYR A 70 9.33 11.99 15.01
N ILE A 71 10.27 12.53 14.22
CA ILE A 71 10.02 12.92 12.82
C ILE A 71 9.58 11.71 11.99
N GLY A 72 10.33 10.60 12.07
CA GLY A 72 9.98 9.37 11.36
C GLY A 72 8.61 8.83 11.75
N ASN A 73 8.28 8.88 13.05
CA ASN A 73 6.99 8.44 13.55
C ASN A 73 5.84 9.35 13.09
N VAL A 74 6.01 10.68 13.10
CA VAL A 74 5.02 11.62 12.57
C VAL A 74 4.76 11.37 11.08
N MET A 75 5.81 11.14 10.28
CA MET A 75 5.67 10.82 8.86
C MET A 75 4.92 9.50 8.65
N MET A 76 5.28 8.45 9.39
CA MET A 76 4.60 7.17 9.33
C MET A 76 3.12 7.30 9.72
N MET A 77 2.82 8.01 10.81
CA MET A 77 1.46 8.28 11.26
C MET A 77 0.66 9.12 10.26
N PHE A 78 1.30 10.08 9.57
CA PHE A 78 0.63 10.88 8.54
C PHE A 78 0.16 10.00 7.37
N PHE A 79 1.03 9.15 6.84
CA PHE A 79 0.67 8.24 5.75
C PHE A 79 -0.31 7.14 6.18
N ALA A 80 -0.20 6.65 7.42
CA ALA A 80 -1.17 5.73 7.99
C ALA A 80 -2.53 6.39 8.27
N GLY A 81 -2.55 7.68 8.60
CA GLY A 81 -3.75 8.46 8.92
C GLY A 81 -4.68 8.64 7.73
N ILE A 82 -4.12 8.81 6.52
CA ILE A 82 -4.89 9.02 5.29
C ILE A 82 -5.94 7.91 5.03
N PRO A 83 -5.57 6.63 4.89
CA PRO A 83 -6.54 5.57 4.64
C PRO A 83 -7.53 5.38 5.81
N LEU A 84 -7.12 5.66 7.05
CA LEU A 84 -8.00 5.55 8.23
C LEU A 84 -9.09 6.63 8.21
N ILE A 85 -8.73 7.87 7.89
CA ILE A 85 -9.69 8.97 7.77
C ILE A 85 -10.65 8.71 6.61
N ILE A 86 -10.15 8.22 5.48
CA ILE A 86 -11.00 7.82 4.35
C ILE A 86 -11.99 6.74 4.78
N SER A 87 -11.53 5.69 5.46
CA SER A 87 -12.38 4.58 5.91
C SER A 87 -13.45 5.03 6.91
N THR A 88 -13.07 5.84 7.90
CA THR A 88 -13.94 6.26 9.00
C THR A 88 -14.94 7.34 8.61
N PHE A 89 -14.59 8.26 7.70
CA PHE A 89 -15.48 9.35 7.28
C PHE A 89 -16.28 9.06 6.00
N PHE A 90 -15.70 8.37 5.02
CA PHE A 90 -16.31 8.25 3.67
C PHE A 90 -16.88 6.87 3.33
N TYR A 91 -16.40 5.80 3.97
CA TYR A 91 -16.87 4.43 3.72
C TYR A 91 -17.70 3.84 4.88
N ALA A 92 -17.83 4.57 5.98
CA ALA A 92 -18.55 4.10 7.14
C ALA A 92 -20.06 4.30 6.94
N LYS A 93 -20.81 3.18 6.96
CA LYS A 93 -22.28 3.16 6.79
C LYS A 93 -23.05 3.79 7.97
N ASP A 94 -22.35 4.06 9.07
CA ASP A 94 -22.88 4.67 10.30
C ASP A 94 -23.19 6.16 10.15
N LEU A 95 -22.66 6.83 9.11
CA LEU A 95 -22.82 8.28 8.93
C LEU A 95 -24.30 8.68 8.81
N ARG A 96 -25.14 7.90 8.13
CA ARG A 96 -26.60 8.17 8.01
C ARG A 96 -27.30 8.11 9.36
N PHE A 97 -26.97 7.09 10.16
CA PHE A 97 -27.55 6.94 11.50
C PHE A 97 -27.05 8.02 12.46
N LEU A 98 -25.75 8.34 12.41
CA LEU A 98 -25.19 9.41 13.24
C LEU A 98 -25.74 10.79 12.85
N ALA A 99 -26.08 10.99 11.57
CA ALA A 99 -26.64 12.23 11.07
C ALA A 99 -28.09 12.49 11.46
N THR A 100 -28.86 11.44 11.77
CA THR A 100 -30.24 11.57 12.24
C THR A 100 -30.33 11.82 13.74
N LEU A 101 -29.22 11.70 14.48
CA LEU A 101 -29.20 11.94 15.92
C LEU A 101 -29.17 13.45 16.24
N PRO A 102 -29.88 13.93 17.28
CA PRO A 102 -29.84 15.32 17.74
C PRO A 102 -28.55 15.59 18.54
N VAL A 103 -27.41 15.52 17.85
CA VAL A 103 -26.06 15.74 18.38
C VAL A 103 -25.35 16.74 17.48
N ARG A 104 -24.58 17.65 18.10
CA ARG A 104 -23.80 18.64 17.36
C ARG A 104 -22.74 17.97 16.48
N SER A 105 -22.50 18.53 15.29
CA SER A 105 -21.59 17.98 14.29
C SER A 105 -20.14 17.88 14.77
N ASP A 106 -19.69 18.82 15.60
CA ASP A 106 -18.38 18.79 16.26
C ASP A 106 -18.19 17.50 17.06
N ILE A 107 -19.17 17.11 17.89
CA ILE A 107 -19.11 15.90 18.71
C ILE A 107 -19.01 14.64 17.85
N ILE A 108 -19.72 14.59 16.72
CA ILE A 108 -19.67 13.44 15.80
C ILE A 108 -18.27 13.34 15.15
N VAL A 109 -17.73 14.45 14.66
CA VAL A 109 -16.39 14.49 14.05
C VAL A 109 -15.31 14.12 15.06
N PHE A 110 -15.34 14.70 16.26
CA PHE A 110 -14.36 14.39 17.31
C PHE A 110 -14.45 12.93 17.77
N SER A 111 -15.64 12.35 17.85
CA SER A 111 -15.78 10.92 18.19
C SER A 111 -15.08 10.04 17.14
N LYS A 112 -15.26 10.33 15.84
CA LYS A 112 -14.62 9.57 14.75
C LYS A 112 -13.11 9.77 14.75
N LEU A 113 -12.65 11.00 14.90
CA LEU A 113 -11.21 11.29 14.98
C LEU A 113 -10.56 10.66 16.22
N THR A 114 -11.29 10.48 17.32
CA THR A 114 -10.76 9.74 18.47
C THR A 114 -10.44 8.28 18.12
N THR A 115 -11.23 7.63 17.27
CA THR A 115 -10.90 6.26 16.80
C THR A 115 -9.63 6.23 15.96
N VAL A 116 -9.43 7.24 15.09
CA VAL A 116 -8.21 7.39 14.28
C VAL A 116 -7.01 7.69 15.18
N TYR A 117 -7.17 8.59 16.15
CA TYR A 117 -6.16 8.95 17.13
C TYR A 117 -5.66 7.74 17.92
N LEU A 118 -6.55 6.90 18.46
CA LEU A 118 -6.15 5.70 19.22
C LEU A 118 -5.33 4.72 18.36
N TYR A 119 -5.66 4.59 17.08
CA TYR A 119 -4.92 3.73 16.17
C TYR A 119 -3.54 4.31 15.82
N LEU A 120 -3.46 5.61 15.54
CA LEU A 120 -2.19 6.29 15.30
C LEU A 120 -1.30 6.28 16.56
N LEU A 121 -1.90 6.42 17.75
CA LEU A 121 -1.19 6.27 19.02
C LEU A 121 -0.60 4.86 19.16
N ALA A 122 -1.36 3.81 18.81
CA ALA A 122 -0.84 2.45 18.83
C ALA A 122 0.36 2.26 17.88
N ILE A 123 0.31 2.87 16.68
CA ILE A 123 1.47 2.92 15.77
C ILE A 123 2.64 3.67 16.41
N GLY A 124 2.35 4.83 17.01
CA GLY A 124 3.34 5.68 17.65
C GLY A 124 4.07 5.04 18.82
N CYS A 125 3.38 4.17 19.57
CA CYS A 125 3.98 3.41 20.66
C CYS A 125 5.10 2.46 20.18
N PHE A 126 5.03 1.92 18.96
CA PHE A 126 6.04 0.98 18.48
C PHE A 126 7.41 1.63 18.28
N PHE A 127 7.48 2.79 17.64
CA PHE A 127 8.75 3.44 17.30
C PHE A 127 9.12 4.58 18.27
N PHE A 128 8.21 5.54 18.48
CA PHE A 128 8.51 6.66 19.36
C PHE A 128 8.43 6.26 20.83
N GLY A 129 7.46 5.42 21.19
CA GLY A 129 7.34 4.89 22.56
C GLY A 129 8.58 4.11 23.01
N THR A 130 9.12 3.26 22.14
CA THR A 130 10.38 2.53 22.41
C THR A 130 11.58 3.47 22.47
N SER A 131 11.63 4.51 21.63
CA SER A 131 12.66 5.56 21.69
C SER A 131 12.70 6.29 23.04
N VAL A 132 11.54 6.70 23.56
CA VAL A 132 11.45 7.35 24.88
C VAL A 132 12.01 6.43 25.99
N ILE A 133 11.69 5.14 25.95
CA ILE A 133 12.17 4.16 26.94
C ILE A 133 13.69 3.98 26.83
N VAL A 134 14.23 3.77 25.63
CA VAL A 134 15.67 3.53 25.44
C VAL A 134 16.49 4.76 25.84
N TYR A 135 16.08 5.96 25.42
CA TYR A 135 16.77 7.20 25.79
C TYR A 135 16.77 7.42 27.31
N SER A 136 15.65 7.16 27.97
CA SER A 136 15.51 7.38 29.43
C SER A 136 16.22 6.32 30.29
N THR A 137 16.70 5.21 29.70
CA THR A 137 17.29 4.08 30.44
C THR A 137 18.78 3.88 30.18
N LYS A 138 19.27 4.11 28.95
CA LYS A 138 20.68 3.88 28.60
C LYS A 138 21.68 4.86 29.22
N GLY A 139 21.27 6.12 29.44
CA GLY A 139 22.11 7.16 30.07
C GLY A 139 21.97 7.28 31.60
N GLY A 140 21.30 6.31 32.25
CA GLY A 140 20.79 6.43 33.62
C GLY A 140 19.31 6.82 33.64
N LEU A 141 18.58 6.42 34.70
CA LEU A 141 17.12 6.55 34.76
C LEU A 141 16.71 8.01 35.01
N GLN A 142 16.47 8.74 33.91
CA GLN A 142 16.07 10.14 33.94
C GLN A 142 14.54 10.24 33.97
N LEU A 143 13.97 10.47 35.16
CA LEU A 143 12.51 10.57 35.35
C LEU A 143 11.87 11.72 34.56
N VAL A 144 12.59 12.85 34.41
CA VAL A 144 12.10 14.03 33.69
C VAL A 144 11.95 13.74 32.19
N SER A 145 12.92 13.06 31.58
CA SER A 145 12.87 12.72 30.15
C SER A 145 11.80 11.66 29.85
N LEU A 146 11.55 10.74 30.79
CA LEU A 146 10.49 9.74 30.67
C LEU A 146 9.09 10.39 30.72
N VAL A 147 8.84 11.26 31.71
CA VAL A 147 7.53 11.94 31.85
C VAL A 147 7.28 12.88 30.66
N THR A 148 8.27 13.69 30.28
CA THR A 148 8.15 14.59 29.14
C THR A 148 7.98 13.83 27.82
N GLY A 149 8.72 12.74 27.62
CA GLY A 149 8.57 11.85 26.48
C GLY A 149 7.20 11.16 26.40
N LEU A 150 6.61 10.76 27.52
CA LEU A 150 5.25 10.20 27.55
C LEU A 150 4.17 11.23 27.19
N ILE A 151 4.30 12.46 27.68
CA ILE A 151 3.40 13.57 27.29
C ILE A 151 3.51 13.81 25.79
N ALA A 152 4.74 13.83 25.27
CA ALA A 152 4.97 13.97 23.84
C ALA A 152 4.39 12.81 23.02
N LEU A 153 4.46 11.57 23.52
CA LEU A 153 3.89 10.40 22.86
C LEU A 153 2.37 10.54 22.72
N LEU A 154 1.68 11.01 23.75
CA LEU A 154 0.24 11.27 23.71
C LEU A 154 -0.13 12.39 22.73
N LEU A 155 0.71 13.42 22.60
CA LEU A 155 0.47 14.52 21.66
C LEU A 155 0.88 14.20 20.22
N SER A 156 1.83 13.27 20.05
CA SER A 156 2.42 12.91 18.75
C SER A 156 1.44 12.60 17.62
N PRO A 157 0.29 11.93 17.85
CA PRO A 157 -0.64 11.59 16.76
C PRO A 157 -1.51 12.76 16.31
N LEU A 158 -1.62 13.84 17.10
CA LEU A 158 -2.53 14.96 16.81
C LEU A 158 -2.14 15.67 15.51
N LEU A 159 -0.87 16.04 15.38
CA LEU A 159 -0.35 16.73 14.21
C LEU A 159 -0.54 15.92 12.91
N PRO A 160 -0.07 14.67 12.77
CA PRO A 160 -0.27 13.89 11.55
C PRO A 160 -1.75 13.59 11.26
N MET A 161 -2.58 13.39 12.29
CA MET A 161 -4.02 13.21 12.13
C MET A 161 -4.70 14.45 11.55
N ILE A 162 -4.33 15.64 12.04
CA ILE A 162 -4.95 16.89 11.61
C ILE A 162 -4.50 17.26 10.20
N LEU A 163 -3.21 17.08 9.89
CA LEU A 163 -2.71 17.28 8.51
C LEU A 163 -3.38 16.32 7.53
N SER A 164 -3.49 15.03 7.88
CA SER A 164 -4.17 14.06 7.01
C SER A 164 -5.66 14.38 6.86
N ALA A 165 -6.35 14.82 7.91
CA ALA A 165 -7.75 15.25 7.83
C ALA A 165 -7.94 16.47 6.92
N LEU A 166 -7.07 17.48 7.07
CA LEU A 166 -7.09 18.71 6.29
C LEU A 166 -6.79 18.49 4.81
N ILE A 167 -6.01 17.45 4.46
CA ILE A 167 -5.74 17.12 3.06
C ILE A 167 -6.85 16.25 2.48
N VAL A 168 -7.21 15.16 3.18
CA VAL A 168 -8.13 14.13 2.67
C VAL A 168 -9.54 14.67 2.49
N ILE A 169 -10.04 15.48 3.43
CA ILE A 169 -11.45 15.85 3.44
C ILE A 169 -11.79 16.86 2.34
N PRO A 170 -11.00 17.93 2.10
CA PRO A 170 -11.19 18.80 0.94
C PRO A 170 -11.05 18.03 -0.37
N LEU A 171 -10.00 17.19 -0.49
CA LEU A 171 -9.78 16.36 -1.68
C LEU A 171 -11.00 15.47 -1.97
N MET A 172 -11.48 14.74 -0.97
CA MET A 172 -12.66 13.87 -1.11
C MET A 172 -13.96 14.65 -1.28
N SER A 173 -14.08 15.88 -0.79
CA SER A 173 -15.26 16.73 -1.01
C SER A 173 -15.38 17.22 -2.45
N LEU A 174 -14.25 17.53 -3.10
CA LEU A 174 -14.19 17.89 -4.51
C LEU A 174 -14.41 16.65 -5.40
N ILE A 175 -13.92 15.50 -4.94
CA ILE A 175 -13.97 14.22 -5.67
C ILE A 175 -15.31 13.49 -5.50
N GLY A 176 -15.97 13.65 -4.36
CA GLY A 176 -17.13 12.87 -3.94
C GLY A 176 -18.41 13.11 -4.75
N GLY A 177 -18.46 14.19 -5.54
CA GLY A 177 -19.67 14.62 -6.25
C GLY A 177 -19.87 14.08 -7.67
N GLY A 178 -18.94 13.27 -8.19
CA GLY A 178 -18.96 12.85 -9.59
C GLY A 178 -19.31 11.37 -9.83
N ASN A 179 -19.93 11.09 -10.98
CA ASN A 179 -20.13 9.73 -11.54
C ASN A 179 -18.79 8.95 -11.76
N LYS A 180 -17.65 9.60 -11.48
CA LYS A 180 -16.28 9.08 -11.58
C LYS A 180 -15.53 9.05 -10.23
N ARG A 181 -16.25 9.05 -9.09
CA ARG A 181 -15.68 9.01 -7.73
C ARG A 181 -14.53 8.00 -7.60
N ASN A 182 -14.73 6.78 -8.10
CA ASN A 182 -13.71 5.73 -8.04
C ASN A 182 -12.46 6.09 -8.87
N MET A 183 -12.63 6.65 -10.07
CA MET A 183 -11.49 7.12 -10.88
C MET A 183 -10.71 8.24 -10.18
N MET A 184 -11.40 9.15 -9.51
CA MET A 184 -10.77 10.25 -8.78
C MET A 184 -10.10 9.79 -7.48
N VAL A 185 -10.68 8.85 -6.72
CA VAL A 185 -10.00 8.20 -5.56
C VAL A 185 -8.72 7.49 -6.02
N MET A 186 -8.78 6.82 -7.17
CA MET A 186 -7.63 6.20 -7.79
C MET A 186 -6.55 7.24 -8.16
N VAL A 187 -6.92 8.35 -8.80
CA VAL A 187 -5.99 9.46 -9.10
C VAL A 187 -5.42 10.08 -7.82
N GLY A 188 -6.24 10.31 -6.79
CA GLY A 188 -5.78 10.85 -5.50
C GLY A 188 -4.77 9.94 -4.80
N ASN A 189 -5.00 8.62 -4.81
CA ASN A 189 -4.04 7.66 -4.27
C ASN A 189 -2.74 7.60 -5.08
N LEU A 190 -2.80 7.71 -6.41
CA LEU A 190 -1.62 7.80 -7.26
C LEU A 190 -0.83 9.09 -7.02
N LEU A 191 -1.51 10.23 -6.88
CA LEU A 191 -0.89 11.52 -6.56
C LEU A 191 -0.25 11.50 -5.17
N LEU A 192 -0.90 10.88 -4.19
CA LEU A 192 -0.34 10.72 -2.86
C LEU A 192 0.92 9.84 -2.90
N LEU A 193 0.88 8.72 -3.62
CA LEU A 193 2.05 7.86 -3.80
C LEU A 193 3.19 8.62 -4.49
N ALA A 194 2.88 9.38 -5.54
CA ALA A 194 3.86 10.22 -6.22
C ALA A 194 4.43 11.30 -5.29
N ALA A 195 3.61 11.91 -4.43
CA ALA A 195 4.04 12.89 -3.44
C ALA A 195 4.94 12.25 -2.35
N ILE A 196 4.62 11.02 -1.91
CA ILE A 196 5.47 10.24 -0.99
C ILE A 196 6.84 10.03 -1.63
N ILE A 197 6.86 9.51 -2.86
CA ILE A 197 8.09 9.21 -3.58
C ILE A 197 8.88 10.50 -3.82
N TYR A 198 8.23 11.58 -4.26
CA TYR A 198 8.86 12.87 -4.46
C TYR A 198 9.44 13.44 -3.17
N LEU A 199 8.70 13.40 -2.06
CA LEU A 199 9.19 13.87 -0.78
C LEU A 199 10.37 13.03 -0.29
N GLN A 200 10.30 11.71 -0.45
CA GLN A 200 11.43 10.82 -0.18
C GLN A 200 12.65 11.22 -1.02
N MET A 201 12.47 11.42 -2.33
CA MET A 201 13.53 11.85 -3.24
C MET A 201 14.11 13.22 -2.88
N ALA A 202 13.26 14.18 -2.53
CA ALA A 202 13.68 15.52 -2.13
C ALA A 202 14.51 15.50 -0.84
N LEU A 203 14.16 14.61 0.10
CA LEU A 203 14.91 14.41 1.33
C LEU A 203 16.27 13.71 1.09
N THR A 204 16.34 12.74 0.16
CA THR A 204 17.60 12.05 -0.17
C THR A 204 18.59 12.93 -0.93
N ARG A 205 18.10 13.88 -1.74
CA ARG A 205 18.94 14.81 -2.53
C ARG A 205 19.53 15.97 -1.74
N ILE A 206 19.30 16.03 -0.42
CA ILE A 206 20.04 16.95 0.44
C ILE A 206 21.44 16.37 0.61
N GLU A 207 22.25 16.47 -0.45
CA GLU A 207 23.70 16.32 -0.37
C GLU A 207 24.19 17.38 0.61
N MET A 208 24.74 16.91 1.73
CA MET A 208 25.29 17.81 2.74
C MET A 208 26.64 18.31 2.24
N ASP A 209 26.76 19.62 2.05
CA ASP A 209 28.04 20.27 1.78
C ASP A 209 29.00 19.94 2.93
N PRO A 210 30.18 19.32 2.69
CA PRO A 210 31.10 18.90 3.74
C PRO A 210 31.54 20.05 4.67
N GLU A 211 31.60 21.28 4.11
CA GLU A 211 31.96 22.50 4.85
C GLU A 211 30.79 23.08 5.67
N ALA A 212 29.56 22.92 5.21
CA ALA A 212 28.37 23.25 5.99
C ALA A 212 28.17 22.26 7.15
N LEU A 213 28.51 20.99 6.94
CA LEU A 213 28.46 19.96 7.97
C LEU A 213 29.49 20.20 9.07
N SER A 214 30.74 20.55 8.71
CA SER A 214 31.81 20.81 9.69
C SER A 214 31.56 22.06 10.53
N SER A 215 31.02 23.14 9.95
CA SER A 215 30.64 24.35 10.67
C SER A 215 29.41 24.18 11.57
N LEU A 216 28.51 23.26 11.24
CA LEU A 216 27.34 22.92 12.06
C LEU A 216 27.64 21.92 13.17
N LEU A 217 28.66 21.06 13.01
CA LEU A 217 29.17 20.17 14.07
C LEU A 217 29.85 20.95 15.21
N LEU A 218 30.32 22.17 14.95
CA LEU A 218 30.95 23.05 15.94
C LEU A 218 29.95 23.86 16.79
N GLN A 219 28.66 23.90 16.42
CA GLN A 219 27.61 24.50 17.26
C GLN A 219 26.95 23.42 18.12
N GLU A 220 26.85 23.65 19.44
CA GLU A 220 26.17 22.75 20.40
C GLU A 220 24.73 22.36 19.99
N ASP A 221 24.07 23.23 19.21
CA ASP A 221 22.69 23.08 18.72
C ASP A 221 22.61 22.81 17.20
N GLY A 222 23.74 22.81 16.48
CA GLY A 222 23.78 22.93 15.02
C GLY A 222 23.16 21.73 14.29
N LEU A 223 23.51 20.51 14.69
CA LEU A 223 22.92 19.27 14.18
C LEU A 223 21.43 19.14 14.51
N LEU A 224 21.02 19.55 15.72
CA LEU A 224 19.62 19.55 16.14
C LEU A 224 18.78 20.51 15.28
N ARG A 225 19.33 21.71 15.02
CA ARG A 225 18.68 22.70 14.15
C ARG A 225 18.65 22.25 12.70
N LEU A 226 19.69 21.61 12.18
CA LEU A 226 19.69 21.11 10.79
C LEU A 226 18.64 20.02 10.58
N LEU A 227 18.59 19.01 11.47
CA LEU A 227 17.62 17.91 11.40
C LEU A 227 16.19 18.36 11.72
N GLY A 228 16.03 19.38 12.56
CA GLY A 228 14.74 19.91 12.97
C GLY A 228 14.23 21.13 12.18
N ARG A 229 15.04 21.74 11.29
CA ARG A 229 14.68 22.96 10.54
C ARG A 229 13.43 22.77 9.68
N SER A 230 13.31 21.59 9.07
CA SER A 230 12.16 21.23 8.24
C SER A 230 10.91 20.90 9.06
N PHE A 231 11.06 20.65 10.37
CA PHE A 231 9.95 20.30 11.25
C PHE A 231 10.15 20.89 12.67
N PRO A 232 9.96 22.21 12.87
CA PRO A 232 10.24 22.90 14.14
C PRO A 232 9.67 22.25 15.42
N PRO A 233 8.48 21.60 15.41
CA PRO A 233 7.98 20.89 16.59
C PRO A 233 8.90 19.79 17.13
N SER A 234 9.78 19.20 16.31
CA SER A 234 10.75 18.21 16.80
C SER A 234 11.86 18.85 17.64
N ILE A 235 12.29 20.08 17.31
CA ILE A 235 13.29 20.82 18.09
C ILE A 235 12.73 21.16 19.46
N TRP A 236 11.49 21.67 19.52
CA TRP A 236 10.86 22.02 20.78
C TRP A 236 10.63 20.80 21.67
N LEU A 237 10.29 19.66 21.06
CA LEU A 237 10.19 18.38 21.76
C LEU A 237 11.53 17.98 22.38
N THR A 238 12.61 17.98 21.59
CA THR A 238 13.92 17.53 22.07
C THR A 238 14.45 18.44 23.17
N LYS A 239 14.25 19.75 23.04
CA LYS A 239 14.58 20.72 24.10
C LYS A 239 13.69 20.56 25.34
N MET A 240 12.42 20.15 25.18
CA MET A 240 11.55 19.80 26.31
C MET A 240 12.07 18.58 27.07
N VAL A 241 12.55 17.56 26.35
CA VAL A 241 13.14 16.35 26.95
C VAL A 241 14.46 16.66 27.66
N GLN A 242 15.24 17.61 27.14
CA GLN A 242 16.44 18.14 27.81
C GLN A 242 16.13 19.04 29.04
N GLY A 243 14.85 19.28 29.37
CA GLY A 243 14.44 20.04 30.56
C GLY A 243 14.06 21.50 30.33
N SER A 244 13.99 21.97 29.08
CA SER A 244 13.58 23.35 28.76
C SER A 244 12.05 23.52 28.84
N LEU A 245 11.57 24.13 29.93
CA LEU A 245 10.15 24.43 30.17
C LEU A 245 9.52 25.33 29.10
N ALA A 246 10.26 26.33 28.59
CA ALA A 246 9.75 27.25 27.57
C ALA A 246 9.46 26.54 26.24
N ASN A 247 10.36 25.65 25.80
CA ASN A 247 10.18 24.87 24.58
C ASN A 247 9.07 23.81 24.71
N GLY A 248 8.92 23.21 25.89
CA GLY A 248 7.77 22.35 26.18
C GLY A 248 6.43 23.11 26.08
N GLY A 249 6.39 24.35 26.57
CA GLY A 249 5.25 25.25 26.41
C GLY A 249 4.89 25.49 24.94
N PHE A 250 5.87 25.81 24.09
CA PHE A 250 5.63 25.98 22.64
C PHE A 250 5.11 24.71 21.97
N PHE A 251 5.67 23.55 22.30
CA PHE A 251 5.21 22.27 21.76
C PHE A 251 3.75 21.98 22.11
N ILE A 252 3.36 22.18 23.36
CA ILE A 252 1.97 21.98 23.82
C ILE A 252 1.04 23.00 23.16
N LEU A 253 1.45 24.28 23.11
CA LEU A 253 0.66 25.36 22.53
C LEU A 253 0.35 25.09 21.05
N VAL A 254 1.33 24.65 20.27
CA VAL A 254 1.11 24.32 18.85
C VAL A 254 0.11 23.17 18.69
N ASN A 255 0.19 22.13 19.52
CA ASN A 255 -0.79 21.04 19.49
C ASN A 255 -2.21 21.52 19.88
N LEU A 256 -2.33 22.43 20.84
CA LEU A 256 -3.62 23.05 21.22
C LEU A 256 -4.20 23.91 20.09
N VAL A 257 -3.35 24.69 19.40
CA VAL A 257 -3.76 25.47 18.23
C VAL A 257 -4.28 24.55 17.13
N PHE A 258 -3.62 23.42 16.87
CA PHE A 258 -4.11 22.45 15.90
C PHE A 258 -5.47 21.86 16.28
N ILE A 259 -5.71 21.51 17.55
CA ILE A 259 -7.03 21.06 18.02
C ILE A 259 -8.09 22.15 17.81
N PHE A 260 -7.73 23.41 18.05
CA PHE A 260 -8.64 24.53 17.85
C PHE A 260 -8.99 24.73 16.37
N ILE A 261 -8.00 24.68 15.47
CA ILE A 261 -8.21 24.70 14.01
C ILE A 261 -9.15 23.57 13.61
N LEU A 262 -8.91 22.35 14.10
CA LEU A 262 -9.75 21.19 13.81
C LEU A 262 -11.19 21.42 14.27
N LYS A 263 -11.41 22.03 15.44
CA LYS A 263 -12.75 22.38 15.93
C LYS A 263 -13.45 23.36 14.99
N LEU A 264 -12.77 24.39 14.49
CA LEU A 264 -13.35 25.34 13.54
C LEU A 264 -13.73 24.66 12.21
N VAL A 265 -12.83 23.83 11.69
CA VAL A 265 -13.04 23.16 10.40
C VAL A 265 -14.05 22.01 10.55
N SER A 266 -14.25 21.44 11.75
CA SER A 266 -15.11 20.27 11.98
C SER A 266 -16.53 20.38 11.40
N SER A 267 -17.14 21.56 11.44
CA SER A 267 -18.46 21.81 10.83
C SER A 267 -18.44 21.68 9.30
N LEU A 268 -17.41 22.23 8.65
CA LEU A 268 -17.15 22.07 7.21
C LEU A 268 -16.78 20.63 6.86
N LEU A 269 -16.02 19.94 7.72
CA LEU A 269 -15.66 18.53 7.53
C LEU A 269 -16.91 17.65 7.53
N TYR A 270 -17.82 17.89 8.48
CA TYR A 270 -19.05 17.14 8.63
C TYR A 270 -20.02 17.32 7.45
N THR A 271 -20.30 18.57 7.05
CA THR A 271 -21.23 18.86 5.97
C THR A 271 -20.75 18.32 4.62
N LYS A 272 -19.47 18.50 4.31
CA LYS A 272 -18.86 17.95 3.09
C LYS A 272 -18.79 16.43 3.10
N GLY A 273 -18.50 15.81 4.24
CA GLY A 273 -18.54 14.36 4.41
C GLY A 273 -19.95 13.78 4.17
N LEU A 274 -21.00 14.47 4.65
CA LEU A 274 -22.39 14.09 4.45
C LEU A 274 -22.83 14.19 2.98
N MET A 275 -22.47 15.29 2.32
CA MET A 275 -22.81 15.54 0.91
C MET A 275 -22.19 14.48 -0.01
N ALA A 276 -20.96 14.05 0.27
CA ALA A 276 -20.29 12.98 -0.48
C ALA A 276 -20.98 11.60 -0.32
N PHE A 277 -21.72 11.37 0.77
CA PHE A 277 -22.40 10.09 1.05
C PHE A 277 -23.87 10.06 0.58
N ASN A 278 -24.59 11.18 0.68
CA ASN A 278 -25.99 11.28 0.27
C ASN A 278 -26.19 11.18 -1.26
N GLN A 279 -25.13 11.37 -2.05
CA GLN A 279 -25.21 11.28 -3.51
C GLN A 279 -25.11 9.84 -4.05
N GLU A 280 -24.85 8.83 -3.22
CA GLU A 280 -24.89 7.41 -3.63
C GLU A 280 -26.28 6.94 -4.13
N GLY A 281 -27.34 7.69 -3.84
CA GLY A 281 -28.70 7.43 -4.36
C GLY A 281 -29.26 8.52 -5.28
N GLY A 282 -28.51 9.60 -5.53
CA GLY A 282 -29.04 10.84 -6.08
C GLY A 282 -28.41 11.31 -7.39
N GLY A 283 -27.61 10.47 -8.04
CA GLY A 283 -27.26 10.72 -9.44
C GLY A 283 -28.56 10.73 -10.22
N LEU A 284 -29.04 11.92 -10.59
CA LEU A 284 -30.03 12.09 -11.65
C LEU A 284 -29.57 11.17 -12.76
N VAL A 285 -30.30 10.06 -12.95
CA VAL A 285 -30.16 9.23 -14.13
C VAL A 285 -30.51 10.18 -15.25
N GLU A 286 -29.49 10.78 -15.87
CA GLU A 286 -29.66 11.45 -17.14
C GLU A 286 -30.43 10.44 -17.99
N LYS A 287 -31.66 10.80 -18.34
CA LYS A 287 -32.47 10.07 -19.32
C LYS A 287 -31.80 10.26 -20.69
N GLY A 288 -30.54 9.86 -20.81
CA GLY A 288 -29.85 9.71 -22.07
C GLY A 288 -30.54 8.59 -22.82
N LYS A 289 -30.89 8.85 -24.07
CA LYS A 289 -31.44 7.84 -24.98
C LYS A 289 -30.46 6.65 -24.99
N ILE A 290 -30.90 5.49 -24.51
CA ILE A 290 -30.09 4.26 -24.50
C ILE A 290 -29.87 3.87 -25.96
N TYR A 291 -28.65 4.10 -26.46
CA TYR A 291 -28.28 3.75 -27.82
C TYR A 291 -27.66 2.35 -27.82
N TYR A 292 -28.40 1.38 -28.36
CA TYR A 292 -27.90 0.03 -28.53
C TYR A 292 -27.02 -0.03 -29.78
N LYS A 293 -25.69 0.02 -29.59
CA LYS A 293 -24.73 -0.27 -30.66
C LYS A 293 -24.30 -1.73 -30.58
N VAL A 294 -24.63 -2.52 -31.59
CA VAL A 294 -24.16 -3.91 -31.70
C VAL A 294 -22.63 -3.92 -31.74
N ARG A 295 -22.00 -4.61 -30.80
CA ARG A 295 -20.55 -4.83 -30.76
C ARG A 295 -20.27 -6.32 -30.58
N SER A 296 -19.07 -6.74 -30.97
CA SER A 296 -18.64 -8.12 -30.77
C SER A 296 -18.70 -8.53 -29.29
N LYS A 297 -19.33 -9.68 -29.02
CA LYS A 297 -19.45 -10.28 -27.68
C LYS A 297 -18.10 -10.40 -26.98
N ARG A 298 -17.06 -10.81 -27.73
CA ARG A 298 -15.67 -10.94 -27.24
C ARG A 298 -15.13 -9.64 -26.67
N VAL A 299 -15.25 -8.55 -27.44
CA VAL A 299 -14.72 -7.23 -27.05
C VAL A 299 -15.47 -6.68 -25.85
N GLN A 300 -16.79 -6.89 -25.79
CA GLN A 300 -17.60 -6.44 -24.65
C GLN A 300 -17.24 -7.18 -23.36
N MET A 301 -17.03 -8.49 -23.42
CA MET A 301 -16.64 -9.29 -22.24
C MET A 301 -15.24 -8.92 -21.74
N ILE A 302 -14.27 -8.76 -22.66
CA ILE A 302 -12.93 -8.28 -22.29
C ILE A 302 -13.02 -6.89 -21.64
N LYS A 303 -13.79 -5.98 -22.26
CA LYS A 303 -14.00 -4.64 -21.71
C LYS A 303 -14.70 -4.67 -20.34
N ARG A 304 -15.64 -5.60 -20.11
CA ARG A 304 -16.29 -5.79 -18.81
C ARG A 304 -15.27 -6.20 -17.74
N HIS A 305 -14.44 -7.22 -18.01
CA HIS A 305 -13.44 -7.67 -17.03
C HIS A 305 -12.38 -6.61 -16.73
N ILE A 306 -11.93 -5.86 -17.74
CA ILE A 306 -11.05 -4.69 -17.52
C ILE A 306 -11.81 -3.61 -16.72
N GLY A 307 -13.05 -3.33 -17.09
CA GLY A 307 -13.91 -2.33 -16.44
C GLY A 307 -14.11 -2.60 -14.94
N VAL A 308 -14.24 -3.86 -14.52
CA VAL A 308 -14.33 -4.22 -13.08
C VAL A 308 -13.08 -3.76 -12.31
N ILE A 309 -11.90 -3.81 -12.92
CA ILE A 309 -10.64 -3.41 -12.27
C ILE A 309 -10.57 -1.89 -12.14
N PHE A 310 -10.79 -1.18 -13.23
CA PHE A 310 -10.67 0.28 -13.27
C PHE A 310 -11.84 1.00 -12.58
N SER A 311 -12.99 0.34 -12.43
CA SER A 311 -14.12 0.88 -11.69
C SER A 311 -13.93 0.81 -10.18
N ASN A 312 -12.99 0.01 -9.66
CA ASN A 312 -12.74 -0.12 -8.23
C ASN A 312 -11.30 0.27 -7.88
N PRO A 313 -11.06 1.35 -7.10
CA PRO A 313 -9.71 1.83 -6.81
C PRO A 313 -8.86 0.79 -6.09
N VAL A 314 -9.49 -0.03 -5.24
CA VAL A 314 -8.80 -1.09 -4.50
C VAL A 314 -8.31 -2.17 -5.44
N PHE A 315 -9.12 -2.56 -6.43
CA PHE A 315 -8.69 -3.54 -7.43
C PHE A 315 -7.56 -2.96 -8.28
N PHE A 316 -7.71 -1.74 -8.80
CA PHE A 316 -6.65 -1.10 -9.57
C PHE A 316 -5.31 -1.03 -8.81
N LEU A 317 -5.32 -0.55 -7.57
CA LEU A 317 -4.09 -0.40 -6.77
C LEU A 317 -3.44 -1.74 -6.40
N ASN A 318 -4.23 -2.79 -6.14
CA ASN A 318 -3.68 -4.08 -5.73
C ASN A 318 -3.37 -5.01 -6.90
N THR A 319 -3.86 -4.72 -8.12
CA THR A 319 -3.57 -5.55 -9.29
C THR A 319 -2.71 -4.85 -10.33
N VAL A 320 -3.06 -3.62 -10.73
CA VAL A 320 -2.35 -2.92 -11.81
C VAL A 320 -1.10 -2.24 -11.28
N LEU A 321 -1.20 -1.47 -10.19
CA LEU A 321 -0.05 -0.75 -9.64
C LEU A 321 1.05 -1.70 -9.13
N THR A 322 0.67 -2.86 -8.59
CA THR A 322 1.62 -3.89 -8.14
C THR A 322 2.52 -4.42 -9.26
N MET A 323 2.06 -4.39 -10.52
CA MET A 323 2.86 -4.81 -11.67
C MET A 323 4.03 -3.86 -11.96
N PHE A 324 3.93 -2.61 -11.50
CA PHE A 324 4.95 -1.58 -11.70
C PHE A 324 5.88 -1.42 -10.50
N ILE A 325 5.75 -2.24 -9.45
CA ILE A 325 6.62 -2.17 -8.25
C ILE A 325 8.11 -2.20 -8.61
N PRO A 326 8.60 -3.09 -9.50
CA PRO A 326 10.03 -3.10 -9.81
C PRO A 326 10.54 -1.83 -10.46
N VAL A 327 9.71 -1.15 -11.29
CA VAL A 327 10.08 0.16 -11.83
C VAL A 327 10.04 1.24 -10.76
N LEU A 328 9.06 1.21 -9.84
CA LEU A 328 9.05 2.15 -8.72
C LEU A 328 10.31 1.98 -7.86
N MET A 329 10.71 0.74 -7.57
CA MET A 329 11.95 0.46 -6.84
C MET A 329 13.18 0.92 -7.62
N PHE A 330 13.27 0.61 -8.91
CA PHE A 330 14.37 1.04 -9.76
C PHE A 330 14.51 2.56 -9.79
N VAL A 331 13.40 3.29 -9.99
CA VAL A 331 13.37 4.75 -9.98
C VAL A 331 13.85 5.29 -8.64
N ILE A 332 13.37 4.73 -7.52
CA ILE A 332 13.80 5.15 -6.19
C ILE A 332 15.32 4.92 -6.01
N MET A 333 15.83 3.74 -6.36
CA MET A 333 17.24 3.38 -6.20
C MET A 333 18.18 4.17 -7.12
N SER A 334 17.74 4.49 -8.34
CA SER A 334 18.52 5.36 -9.23
C SER A 334 18.61 6.78 -8.72
N PHE A 335 17.55 7.28 -8.07
CA PHE A 335 17.57 8.62 -7.47
C PHE A 335 18.26 8.69 -6.12
N THR A 336 18.36 7.59 -5.37
CA THR A 336 19.18 7.51 -4.14
C THR A 336 20.68 7.36 -4.44
N GLY A 337 21.07 7.22 -5.71
CA GLY A 337 22.45 7.03 -6.13
C GLY A 337 22.97 5.60 -5.94
N GLU A 338 22.14 4.68 -5.41
CA GLU A 338 22.50 3.27 -5.23
C GLU A 338 22.65 2.53 -6.56
N VAL A 339 21.93 2.98 -7.60
CA VAL A 339 21.94 2.37 -8.93
C VAL A 339 22.23 3.44 -10.00
N THR A 340 23.50 3.60 -10.34
CA THR A 340 23.96 4.42 -11.47
C THR A 340 23.97 3.61 -12.78
N SER A 341 23.83 4.29 -13.91
CA SER A 341 23.98 3.67 -15.24
C SER A 341 25.35 3.03 -15.44
N GLU A 342 26.38 3.54 -14.77
CA GLU A 342 27.74 3.00 -14.77
C GLU A 342 27.83 1.60 -14.15
N LEU A 343 27.04 1.31 -13.12
CA LEU A 343 26.98 -0.04 -12.53
C LEU A 343 26.59 -1.08 -13.58
N PHE A 344 25.61 -0.79 -14.44
CA PHE A 344 25.17 -1.72 -15.48
C PHE A 344 26.15 -1.87 -16.65
N ASN A 345 27.13 -0.97 -16.77
CA ASN A 345 28.23 -1.09 -17.72
C ASN A 345 29.44 -1.86 -17.15
N SER A 346 29.39 -2.29 -15.89
CA SER A 346 30.45 -3.09 -15.29
C SER A 346 30.58 -4.48 -15.95
N PRO A 347 31.80 -4.94 -16.29
CA PRO A 347 32.02 -6.27 -16.88
C PRO A 347 31.56 -7.41 -15.96
N MET A 348 31.45 -7.18 -14.65
CA MET A 348 30.91 -8.16 -13.70
C MET A 348 29.40 -8.39 -13.84
N LEU A 349 28.65 -7.35 -14.25
CA LEU A 349 27.20 -7.42 -14.41
C LEU A 349 26.77 -7.79 -15.82
N ALA A 350 27.66 -7.68 -16.80
CA ALA A 350 27.38 -7.98 -18.21
C ALA A 350 26.71 -9.36 -18.44
N PRO A 351 27.14 -10.48 -17.80
CA PRO A 351 26.47 -11.78 -17.97
C PRO A 351 25.05 -11.82 -17.38
N TYR A 352 24.77 -10.98 -16.38
CA TYR A 352 23.50 -10.96 -15.66
C TYR A 352 22.46 -10.00 -16.24
N LEU A 353 22.88 -9.08 -17.13
CA LEU A 353 22.00 -8.08 -17.75
C LEU A 353 20.76 -8.70 -18.40
N ILE A 354 20.91 -9.83 -19.12
CA ILE A 354 19.77 -10.48 -19.76
C ILE A 354 18.78 -11.05 -18.73
N TYR A 355 19.25 -11.56 -17.60
CA TYR A 355 18.37 -12.03 -16.51
C TYR A 355 17.65 -10.87 -15.85
N ILE A 356 18.37 -9.77 -15.56
CA ILE A 356 17.78 -8.56 -14.97
C ILE A 356 16.71 -7.99 -15.91
N TYR A 357 17.04 -7.80 -17.18
CA TYR A 357 16.09 -7.27 -18.17
C TYR A 357 14.87 -8.19 -18.31
N THR A 358 15.09 -9.50 -18.41
CA THR A 358 14.00 -10.48 -18.50
C THR A 358 13.12 -10.45 -17.25
N ALA A 359 13.70 -10.37 -16.05
CA ALA A 359 12.95 -10.26 -14.79
C ALA A 359 12.12 -8.97 -14.72
N VAL A 360 12.68 -7.84 -15.16
CA VAL A 360 11.97 -6.54 -15.17
C VAL A 360 10.76 -6.60 -16.09
N ILE A 361 10.89 -7.08 -17.34
CA ILE A 361 9.76 -7.09 -18.27
C ILE A 361 8.71 -8.15 -17.90
N THR A 362 9.10 -9.23 -17.23
CA THR A 362 8.19 -10.30 -16.78
C THR A 362 7.58 -10.08 -15.41
N ALA A 363 8.02 -9.04 -14.69
CA ALA A 363 7.49 -8.67 -13.39
C ALA A 363 5.96 -8.60 -13.31
N PRO A 364 5.22 -8.09 -14.31
CA PRO A 364 3.75 -8.07 -14.28
C PRO A 364 3.12 -9.46 -14.13
N ALA A 365 3.74 -10.48 -14.71
CA ALA A 365 3.28 -11.87 -14.59
C ALA A 365 3.75 -12.52 -13.28
N ILE A 366 4.97 -12.21 -12.82
CA ILE A 366 5.56 -12.82 -11.63
C ILE A 366 4.96 -12.22 -10.35
N VAL A 367 4.96 -10.90 -10.23
CA VAL A 367 4.51 -10.17 -9.03
C VAL A 367 2.99 -9.93 -9.06
N GLY A 368 2.40 -9.83 -10.25
CA GLY A 368 0.98 -9.54 -10.41
C GLY A 368 0.05 -10.64 -9.90
N SER A 369 -1.10 -10.23 -9.35
CA SER A 369 -2.19 -11.09 -8.87
C SER A 369 -3.47 -10.97 -9.73
N LEU A 370 -3.34 -10.40 -10.93
CA LEU A 370 -4.45 -10.08 -11.84
C LEU A 370 -5.33 -11.29 -12.15
N SER A 371 -4.71 -12.40 -12.53
CA SER A 371 -5.41 -13.63 -12.94
C SER A 371 -5.92 -14.42 -11.73
N ALA A 372 -5.18 -14.40 -10.61
CA ALA A 372 -5.46 -15.18 -9.41
C ALA A 372 -6.74 -14.75 -8.68
N THR A 373 -7.27 -13.57 -9.00
CA THR A 373 -8.46 -12.98 -8.36
C THR A 373 -9.58 -12.68 -9.36
N VAL A 374 -9.48 -13.13 -10.62
CA VAL A 374 -10.37 -12.68 -11.69
C VAL A 374 -11.85 -12.99 -11.46
N ILE A 375 -12.17 -14.18 -10.94
CA ILE A 375 -13.52 -14.61 -10.58
C ILE A 375 -13.90 -14.01 -9.22
N SER A 376 -12.97 -14.01 -8.26
CA SER A 376 -13.22 -13.44 -6.93
C SER A 376 -13.60 -11.96 -6.97
N ARG A 377 -13.07 -11.17 -7.91
CA ARG A 377 -13.43 -9.76 -8.10
C ARG A 377 -14.87 -9.53 -8.54
N GLU A 378 -15.50 -10.51 -9.19
CA GLU A 378 -16.92 -10.44 -9.56
C GLU A 378 -17.83 -10.59 -8.32
N GLY A 379 -17.38 -11.31 -7.31
CA GLY A 379 -18.07 -11.45 -6.03
C GLY A 379 -19.52 -11.91 -6.19
N LYS A 380 -20.44 -11.23 -5.51
CA LYS A 380 -21.88 -11.50 -5.62
C LYS A 380 -22.48 -11.24 -7.00
N ALA A 381 -21.80 -10.53 -7.90
CA ALA A 381 -22.26 -10.32 -9.28
C ALA A 381 -21.87 -11.47 -10.23
N PHE A 382 -21.20 -12.52 -9.73
CA PHE A 382 -20.78 -13.66 -10.54
C PHE A 382 -21.96 -14.38 -11.23
N TRP A 383 -23.15 -14.37 -10.61
CA TRP A 383 -24.35 -14.97 -11.18
C TRP A 383 -24.72 -14.37 -12.55
N GLU A 384 -24.48 -13.06 -12.74
CA GLU A 384 -24.74 -12.39 -14.01
C GLU A 384 -23.97 -13.07 -15.14
N THR A 385 -22.75 -13.51 -14.85
CA THR A 385 -21.87 -14.12 -15.82
C THR A 385 -22.31 -15.53 -16.22
N LYS A 386 -23.14 -16.20 -15.41
CA LYS A 386 -23.75 -17.49 -15.73
C LYS A 386 -25.02 -17.38 -16.57
N VAL A 387 -25.75 -16.26 -16.46
CA VAL A 387 -27.01 -16.03 -17.21
C VAL A 387 -26.74 -15.49 -18.62
N LEU A 388 -25.54 -14.97 -18.89
CA LEU A 388 -25.18 -14.46 -20.20
C LEU A 388 -25.18 -15.56 -21.26
N PRO A 389 -25.67 -15.28 -22.49
CA PRO A 389 -25.74 -16.26 -23.58
C PRO A 389 -24.36 -16.45 -24.25
N ILE A 390 -23.41 -16.95 -23.45
CA ILE A 390 -22.03 -17.27 -23.84
C ILE A 390 -21.63 -18.63 -23.28
N SER A 391 -20.85 -19.40 -24.03
CA SER A 391 -20.35 -20.68 -23.55
C SER A 391 -19.38 -20.49 -22.39
N THR A 392 -19.33 -21.44 -21.45
CA THR A 392 -18.37 -21.44 -20.34
C THR A 392 -16.92 -21.36 -20.82
N GLY A 393 -16.61 -22.04 -21.94
CA GLY A 393 -15.29 -21.97 -22.55
C GLY A 393 -14.93 -20.56 -23.00
N ASP A 394 -15.84 -19.86 -23.66
CA ASP A 394 -15.62 -18.47 -24.08
C ASP A 394 -15.54 -17.51 -22.89
N ASN A 395 -16.35 -17.76 -21.86
CA ASN A 395 -16.36 -17.03 -20.59
C ASN A 395 -14.97 -17.06 -19.91
N ILE A 396 -14.34 -18.23 -19.86
CA ILE A 396 -12.97 -18.41 -19.34
C ILE A 396 -11.94 -17.77 -20.28
N LYS A 397 -12.05 -18.00 -21.60
CA LYS A 397 -11.13 -17.41 -22.60
C LYS A 397 -11.08 -15.88 -22.53
N TYR A 398 -12.24 -15.23 -22.41
CA TYR A 398 -12.30 -13.77 -22.36
C TYR A 398 -11.67 -13.19 -21.08
N ARG A 399 -11.72 -13.92 -19.96
CA ARG A 399 -10.95 -13.56 -18.76
C ARG A 399 -9.45 -13.69 -18.97
N ILE A 400 -9.00 -14.79 -19.55
CA ILE A 400 -7.58 -14.98 -19.90
C ILE A 400 -7.12 -13.81 -20.78
N TYR A 401 -7.84 -13.51 -21.86
CA TYR A 401 -7.46 -12.42 -22.77
C TYR A 401 -7.43 -11.06 -22.10
N ALA A 402 -8.41 -10.74 -21.24
CA ALA A 402 -8.42 -9.48 -20.50
C ALA A 402 -7.18 -9.35 -19.60
N MET A 403 -6.77 -10.43 -18.92
CA MET A 403 -5.60 -10.40 -18.04
C MET A 403 -4.30 -10.37 -18.83
N LEU A 404 -4.20 -11.12 -19.93
CA LEU A 404 -3.04 -11.10 -20.83
C LEU A 404 -2.82 -9.71 -21.42
N ILE A 405 -3.88 -9.04 -21.88
CA ILE A 405 -3.77 -7.67 -22.42
C ILE A 405 -3.21 -6.72 -21.36
N LEU A 406 -3.72 -6.76 -20.12
CA LEU A 406 -3.21 -5.89 -19.06
C LEU A 406 -1.76 -6.20 -18.67
N SER A 407 -1.42 -7.49 -18.54
CA SER A 407 -0.06 -7.93 -18.23
C SER A 407 0.92 -7.53 -19.33
N LEU A 408 0.58 -7.75 -20.60
CA LEU A 408 1.44 -7.40 -21.73
C LEU A 408 1.60 -5.89 -21.91
N VAL A 409 0.54 -5.10 -21.70
CA VAL A 409 0.66 -3.63 -21.70
C VAL A 409 1.62 -3.15 -20.60
N GLY A 410 1.52 -3.75 -19.40
CA GLY A 410 2.49 -3.54 -18.32
C GLY A 410 3.91 -3.92 -18.76
N SER A 411 4.09 -5.12 -19.30
CA SER A 411 5.40 -5.63 -19.74
C SER A 411 6.02 -4.80 -20.85
N ILE A 412 5.23 -4.33 -21.83
CA ILE A 412 5.71 -3.43 -22.90
C ILE A 412 6.19 -2.11 -22.31
N THR A 413 5.43 -1.55 -21.36
CA THR A 413 5.81 -0.31 -20.68
C THR A 413 7.15 -0.49 -19.93
N LEU A 414 7.30 -1.61 -19.21
CA LEU A 414 8.54 -1.95 -18.51
C LEU A 414 9.70 -2.27 -19.46
N ALA A 415 9.43 -2.85 -20.62
CA ALA A 415 10.44 -3.14 -21.64
C ALA A 415 11.01 -1.85 -22.24
N ILE A 416 10.16 -0.85 -22.51
CA ILE A 416 10.58 0.47 -22.99
C ILE A 416 11.41 1.17 -21.92
N ILE A 417 10.93 1.23 -20.68
CA ILE A 417 11.66 1.86 -19.56
C ILE A 417 13.00 1.14 -19.35
N GLY A 418 12.99 -0.19 -19.27
CA GLY A 418 14.21 -0.98 -19.09
C GLY A 418 15.23 -0.77 -20.21
N ALA A 419 14.79 -0.67 -21.46
CA ALA A 419 15.68 -0.42 -22.60
C ALA A 419 16.29 0.99 -22.62
N ILE A 420 15.66 1.97 -21.96
CA ILE A 420 16.22 3.33 -21.83
C ILE A 420 17.39 3.33 -20.82
N TYR A 421 17.30 2.53 -19.75
CA TYR A 421 18.25 2.58 -18.64
C TYR A 421 19.31 1.47 -18.65
N LEU A 422 19.03 0.33 -19.30
CA LEU A 422 19.94 -0.81 -19.38
C LEU A 422 20.58 -0.89 -20.77
N PRO A 423 21.86 -1.25 -20.88
CA PRO A 423 22.52 -1.48 -22.17
C PRO A 423 22.04 -2.80 -22.79
N VAL A 424 20.84 -2.79 -23.37
CA VAL A 424 20.19 -3.99 -23.93
C VAL A 424 20.44 -4.09 -25.44
N THR A 425 20.88 -5.26 -25.90
CA THR A 425 21.00 -5.56 -27.34
C THR A 425 19.68 -6.09 -27.91
N TYR A 426 19.50 -5.96 -29.23
CA TYR A 426 18.28 -6.42 -29.91
C TYR A 426 18.00 -7.92 -29.71
N THR A 427 19.05 -8.75 -29.63
CA THR A 427 18.92 -10.19 -29.36
C THR A 427 18.41 -10.47 -27.96
N MET A 428 18.92 -9.76 -26.94
CA MET A 428 18.41 -9.86 -25.56
C MET A 428 16.93 -9.47 -25.49
N LEU A 429 16.52 -8.42 -26.22
CA LEU A 429 15.11 -8.00 -26.27
C LEU A 429 14.21 -9.11 -26.81
N LEU A 430 14.57 -9.75 -27.92
CA LEU A 430 13.76 -10.82 -28.51
C LEU A 430 13.66 -12.05 -27.60
N ILE A 431 14.78 -12.46 -27.00
CA ILE A 431 14.82 -13.62 -26.09
C ILE A 431 13.99 -13.34 -24.84
N ALA A 432 14.16 -12.16 -24.24
CA ALA A 432 13.40 -11.74 -23.07
C ALA A 432 11.90 -11.64 -23.41
N ALA A 433 11.53 -11.10 -24.57
CA ALA A 433 10.13 -11.02 -25.02
C ALA A 433 9.50 -12.40 -25.20
N ALA A 434 10.22 -13.37 -25.76
CA ALA A 434 9.75 -14.76 -25.89
C ALA A 434 9.49 -15.39 -24.51
N PHE A 435 10.39 -15.18 -23.56
CA PHE A 435 10.20 -15.61 -22.17
C PHE A 435 9.01 -14.91 -21.51
N CYS A 436 8.87 -13.59 -21.72
CA CYS A 436 7.77 -12.81 -21.18
C CYS A 436 6.40 -13.32 -21.64
N ILE A 437 6.24 -13.55 -22.94
CA ILE A 437 4.97 -14.03 -23.50
C ILE A 437 4.66 -15.43 -22.96
N SER A 438 5.61 -16.35 -23.02
CA SER A 438 5.42 -17.74 -22.58
C SER A 438 5.11 -17.84 -21.08
N ALA A 439 5.88 -17.15 -20.23
CA ALA A 439 5.64 -17.12 -18.79
C ALA A 439 4.29 -16.47 -18.45
N THR A 440 3.92 -15.37 -19.12
CA THR A 440 2.64 -14.68 -18.88
C THR A 440 1.44 -15.57 -19.24
N LEU A 441 1.53 -16.32 -20.34
CA LEU A 441 0.52 -17.30 -20.75
C LEU A 441 0.36 -18.41 -19.71
N PHE A 442 1.47 -19.02 -19.29
CA PHE A 442 1.45 -20.09 -18.30
C PHE A 442 0.88 -19.63 -16.95
N PHE A 443 1.47 -18.59 -16.35
CA PHE A 443 1.06 -18.12 -15.03
C PHE A 443 -0.39 -17.63 -15.02
N SER A 444 -0.85 -16.92 -16.06
CA SER A 444 -2.25 -16.47 -16.13
C SER A 444 -3.24 -17.64 -16.16
N THR A 445 -2.86 -18.74 -16.83
CA THR A 445 -3.70 -19.94 -16.94
C THR A 445 -3.76 -20.70 -15.62
N ILE A 446 -2.62 -20.90 -14.97
CA ILE A 446 -2.54 -21.53 -13.64
C ILE A 446 -3.29 -20.71 -12.59
N ASP A 447 -3.10 -19.39 -12.59
CA ASP A 447 -3.78 -18.49 -11.66
C ASP A 447 -5.31 -18.58 -11.78
N ILE A 448 -5.83 -18.72 -13.00
CA ILE A 448 -7.26 -18.92 -13.23
C ILE A 448 -7.71 -20.30 -12.74
N ILE A 449 -6.93 -21.35 -12.96
CA ILE A 449 -7.23 -22.69 -12.43
C ILE A 449 -7.37 -22.64 -10.90
N ILE A 450 -6.44 -21.99 -10.20
CA ILE A 450 -6.50 -21.79 -8.74
C ILE A 450 -7.79 -21.05 -8.36
N ASN A 451 -8.12 -20.00 -9.10
CA ASN A 451 -9.28 -19.17 -8.79
C ASN A 451 -10.62 -19.88 -9.06
N ILE A 452 -10.69 -20.75 -10.07
CA ILE A 452 -11.84 -21.65 -10.31
C ILE A 452 -11.97 -22.69 -9.20
N GLN A 453 -10.85 -23.18 -8.67
CA GLN A 453 -10.88 -24.21 -7.64
C GLN A 453 -11.39 -23.68 -6.29
N ARG A 454 -11.07 -22.41 -5.97
CA ARG A 454 -11.45 -21.74 -4.72
C ARG A 454 -11.93 -20.30 -4.96
N PRO A 455 -13.08 -20.08 -5.61
CA PRO A 455 -13.59 -18.73 -5.86
C PRO A 455 -14.08 -18.11 -4.55
N MET A 456 -13.48 -16.99 -4.14
CA MET A 456 -14.00 -16.19 -3.01
C MET A 456 -15.08 -15.21 -3.53
N LEU A 457 -16.35 -15.63 -3.52
CA LEU A 457 -17.47 -14.82 -4.02
C LEU A 457 -18.14 -13.97 -2.92
N ASN A 458 -18.18 -14.48 -1.69
CA ASN A 458 -18.85 -13.85 -0.55
C ASN A 458 -17.87 -13.00 0.29
N TRP A 459 -17.39 -11.89 -0.29
CA TRP A 459 -16.57 -10.90 0.42
C TRP A 459 -17.38 -9.66 0.83
N THR A 460 -17.01 -9.06 1.96
CA THR A 460 -17.64 -7.87 2.55
C THR A 460 -17.01 -6.56 2.07
N SER A 461 -15.75 -6.60 1.63
CA SER A 461 -15.01 -5.47 1.09
C SER A 461 -14.18 -5.86 -0.15
N PRO A 462 -13.96 -4.95 -1.12
CA PRO A 462 -13.07 -5.17 -2.25
C PRO A 462 -11.64 -5.54 -1.84
N THR A 463 -11.17 -5.05 -0.68
CA THR A 463 -9.85 -5.40 -0.14
C THR A 463 -9.74 -6.88 0.18
N ALA A 464 -10.82 -7.51 0.67
CA ALA A 464 -10.82 -8.93 0.99
C ALA A 464 -10.72 -9.81 -0.26
N ALA A 465 -11.34 -9.39 -1.37
CA ALA A 465 -11.33 -10.13 -2.62
C ALA A 465 -9.94 -10.27 -3.27
N VAL A 466 -9.05 -9.30 -3.00
CA VAL A 466 -7.69 -9.26 -3.58
C VAL A 466 -6.60 -9.52 -2.55
N LYS A 467 -6.58 -8.82 -1.42
CA LYS A 467 -5.45 -8.86 -0.47
C LYS A 467 -5.54 -10.01 0.53
N ASN A 468 -6.73 -10.31 1.03
CA ASN A 468 -6.95 -11.42 1.98
C ASN A 468 -7.26 -12.75 1.29
N ASN A 469 -7.14 -12.79 -0.04
CA ASN A 469 -7.49 -13.96 -0.82
C ASN A 469 -6.30 -14.91 -0.87
N PHE A 470 -6.43 -16.09 -0.26
CA PHE A 470 -5.40 -17.13 -0.25
C PHE A 470 -5.00 -17.58 -1.66
N ASN A 471 -5.83 -17.37 -2.69
CA ASN A 471 -5.46 -17.66 -4.07
C ASN A 471 -4.25 -16.86 -4.54
N VAL A 472 -4.07 -15.63 -4.03
CA VAL A 472 -2.88 -14.82 -4.32
C VAL A 472 -1.63 -15.45 -3.70
N ILE A 473 -1.75 -15.99 -2.48
CA ILE A 473 -0.65 -16.68 -1.80
C ILE A 473 -0.28 -17.96 -2.55
N PHE A 474 -1.27 -18.78 -2.96
CA PHE A 474 -1.02 -19.99 -3.74
C PHE A 474 -0.40 -19.69 -5.11
N SER A 475 -0.89 -18.64 -5.80
CA SER A 475 -0.29 -18.15 -7.04
C SER A 475 1.18 -17.79 -6.84
N LEU A 476 1.50 -17.00 -5.81
CA LEU A 476 2.88 -16.61 -5.50
C LEU A 476 3.75 -17.82 -5.15
N LEU A 477 3.23 -18.78 -4.37
CA LEU A 477 3.95 -19.99 -3.98
C LEU A 477 4.33 -20.81 -5.21
N ILE A 478 3.41 -21.00 -6.17
CA ILE A 478 3.73 -21.70 -7.42
C ILE A 478 4.82 -20.97 -8.20
N LYS A 479 4.76 -19.63 -8.26
CA LYS A 479 5.79 -18.82 -8.94
C LYS A 479 7.15 -18.96 -8.25
N ILE A 480 7.19 -19.00 -6.92
CA ILE A 480 8.42 -19.25 -6.15
C ILE A 480 8.97 -20.66 -6.43
N VAL A 481 8.13 -21.68 -6.40
CA VAL A 481 8.54 -23.07 -6.67
C VAL A 481 9.11 -23.20 -8.09
N VAL A 482 8.40 -22.66 -9.08
CA VAL A 482 8.86 -22.68 -10.48
C VAL A 482 10.16 -21.89 -10.64
N GLY A 483 10.29 -20.72 -10.02
CA GLY A 483 11.53 -19.94 -10.01
C GLY A 483 12.69 -20.69 -9.35
N GLY A 484 12.43 -21.38 -8.25
CA GLY A 484 13.40 -22.24 -7.56
C GLY A 484 13.86 -23.40 -8.44
N VAL A 485 12.96 -24.06 -9.18
CA VAL A 485 13.32 -25.11 -10.14
C VAL A 485 14.20 -24.57 -11.26
N LEU A 486 13.88 -23.40 -11.83
CA LEU A 486 14.72 -22.75 -12.84
C LEU A 486 16.10 -22.39 -12.30
N TYR A 487 16.19 -21.94 -11.04
CA TYR A 487 17.46 -21.67 -10.38
C TYR A 487 18.27 -22.95 -10.11
N LEU A 488 17.62 -24.05 -9.71
CA LEU A 488 18.31 -25.34 -9.56
C LEU A 488 18.85 -25.86 -10.90
N LEU A 489 18.11 -25.67 -11.99
CA LEU A 489 18.57 -26.02 -13.35
C LEU A 489 19.80 -25.20 -13.75
N TYR A 490 19.85 -23.92 -13.39
CA TYR A 490 21.04 -23.08 -13.57
C TYR A 490 22.26 -23.62 -12.82
N LEU A 491 22.10 -24.06 -11.56
CA LEU A 491 23.21 -24.60 -10.76
C LEU A 491 23.74 -25.94 -11.30
N ILE A 492 22.88 -26.76 -11.90
CA ILE A 492 23.25 -28.08 -12.44
C ILE A 492 23.97 -27.93 -13.79
N ILE A 493 23.65 -26.90 -14.57
CA ILE A 493 24.21 -26.69 -15.92
C ILE A 493 24.80 -25.28 -16.06
N PRO A 494 25.86 -24.95 -15.31
CA PRO A 494 26.41 -23.59 -15.24
C PRO A 494 27.07 -23.14 -16.55
N ASP A 495 27.52 -24.08 -17.39
CA ASP A 495 28.20 -23.79 -18.66
C ASP A 495 27.27 -23.34 -19.79
N LEU A 496 25.94 -23.43 -19.59
CA LEU A 496 24.98 -22.90 -20.54
C LEU A 496 24.93 -21.38 -20.47
N GLY A 497 25.22 -20.72 -21.59
CA GLY A 497 25.09 -19.27 -21.71
C GLY A 497 23.68 -18.78 -21.36
N ALA A 498 23.59 -17.61 -20.71
CA ALA A 498 22.34 -17.08 -20.16
C ALA A 498 21.17 -17.00 -21.16
N SER A 499 21.47 -16.63 -22.41
CA SER A 499 20.54 -16.59 -23.53
C SER A 499 19.89 -17.95 -23.82
N VAL A 500 20.68 -19.03 -23.79
CA VAL A 500 20.20 -20.38 -24.07
C VAL A 500 19.30 -20.85 -22.94
N MET A 501 19.66 -20.54 -21.70
CA MET A 501 18.87 -20.92 -20.53
C MET A 501 17.49 -20.23 -20.51
N ILE A 502 17.43 -18.94 -20.85
CA ILE A 502 16.16 -18.21 -20.94
C ILE A 502 15.31 -18.73 -22.11
N LEU A 503 15.91 -19.02 -23.26
CA LEU A 503 15.19 -19.63 -24.38
C LEU A 503 14.65 -21.02 -24.03
N GLY A 504 15.46 -21.88 -23.42
CA GLY A 504 15.02 -23.20 -22.96
C GLY A 504 13.89 -23.10 -21.94
N SER A 505 13.97 -22.14 -21.01
CA SER A 505 12.90 -21.86 -20.05
C SER A 505 11.62 -21.36 -20.74
N SER A 506 11.75 -20.58 -21.82
CA SER A 506 10.60 -20.11 -22.61
C SER A 506 9.86 -21.26 -23.28
N VAL A 507 10.61 -22.23 -23.85
CA VAL A 507 10.05 -23.45 -24.44
C VAL A 507 9.35 -24.28 -23.37
N LEU A 508 9.98 -24.46 -22.21
CA LEU A 508 9.38 -25.17 -21.08
C LEU A 508 8.06 -24.50 -20.65
N PHE A 509 8.02 -23.18 -20.52
CA PHE A 509 6.79 -22.46 -20.17
C PHE A 509 5.70 -22.60 -21.22
N LEU A 510 6.03 -22.64 -22.51
CA LEU A 510 5.05 -22.92 -23.57
C LEU A 510 4.47 -24.34 -23.44
N ILE A 511 5.31 -25.34 -23.19
CA ILE A 511 4.85 -26.73 -22.97
C ILE A 511 3.92 -26.78 -21.76
N LEU A 512 4.34 -26.19 -20.63
CA LEU A 512 3.54 -26.12 -19.42
C LEU A 512 2.22 -25.37 -19.63
N TYR A 513 2.21 -24.32 -20.46
CA TYR A 513 1.00 -23.59 -20.84
C TYR A 513 0.03 -24.47 -21.63
N VAL A 514 0.51 -25.25 -22.59
CA VAL A 514 -0.34 -26.18 -23.37
C VAL A 514 -0.96 -27.22 -22.44
N VAL A 515 -0.17 -27.80 -21.55
CA VAL A 515 -0.65 -28.77 -20.54
C VAL A 515 -1.69 -28.12 -19.62
N ALA A 516 -1.41 -26.94 -19.06
CA ALA A 516 -2.34 -26.22 -18.19
C ALA A 516 -3.65 -25.87 -18.92
N SER A 517 -3.57 -25.47 -20.19
CA SER A 517 -4.72 -25.15 -21.03
C SER A 517 -5.60 -26.37 -21.30
N TYR A 518 -4.98 -27.53 -21.56
CA TYR A 518 -5.69 -28.80 -21.73
C TYR A 518 -6.50 -29.15 -20.46
N PHE A 519 -5.88 -29.06 -19.29
CA PHE A 519 -6.59 -29.29 -18.02
C PHE A 519 -7.68 -28.26 -17.75
N LEU A 520 -7.43 -26.99 -18.07
CA LEU A 520 -8.38 -25.89 -17.87
C LEU A 520 -9.67 -26.11 -18.66
N PHE A 521 -9.55 -26.36 -19.97
CA PHE A 521 -10.71 -26.52 -20.85
C PHE A 521 -11.35 -27.91 -20.80
N GLY A 522 -10.62 -28.92 -20.34
CA GLY A 522 -11.17 -30.25 -20.04
C GLY A 522 -11.90 -30.27 -18.69
N ARG A 523 -11.16 -30.35 -17.58
CA ARG A 523 -11.70 -30.64 -16.24
C ARG A 523 -12.23 -29.41 -15.51
N TYR A 524 -11.53 -28.28 -15.60
CA TYR A 524 -11.91 -27.09 -14.81
C TYR A 524 -13.07 -26.31 -15.42
N LYS A 525 -13.41 -26.55 -16.68
CA LYS A 525 -14.63 -26.04 -17.31
C LYS A 525 -15.88 -26.54 -16.59
N GLU A 526 -15.97 -27.85 -16.32
CA GLU A 526 -17.10 -28.44 -15.58
C GLU A 526 -17.18 -27.90 -14.15
N ARG A 527 -16.02 -27.75 -13.49
CA ARG A 527 -15.95 -27.17 -12.15
C ARG A 527 -16.37 -25.71 -12.11
N PHE A 528 -16.13 -24.94 -13.17
CA PHE A 528 -16.61 -23.56 -13.27
C PHE A 528 -18.15 -23.51 -13.29
N ASP A 529 -18.79 -24.43 -14.01
CA ASP A 529 -20.24 -24.51 -14.08
C ASP A 529 -20.85 -24.89 -12.72
N SER A 530 -20.15 -25.73 -11.93
CA SER A 530 -20.58 -26.16 -10.58
C SER A 530 -20.33 -25.14 -9.46
N ILE A 531 -19.84 -23.92 -9.74
CA ILE A 531 -19.60 -22.91 -8.67
C ILE A 531 -20.94 -22.39 -8.12
N GLU A 532 -21.24 -22.66 -6.86
CA GLU A 532 -22.41 -22.10 -6.16
C GLU A 532 -22.15 -20.68 -5.61
N LEU A 533 -23.21 -19.89 -5.42
CA LEU A 533 -23.17 -18.47 -5.01
C LEU A 533 -23.33 -18.26 -3.51
#